data_AF-A0A5C8D434-F1
#
_entry.id   AF-A0A5C8D434-F1
#
_cell.length_a   1.000
_cell.length_b   1.000
_cell.length_c   1.000
_cell.angle_alpha   90.00
_cell.angle_beta   90.00
_cell.angle_gamma   90.00
#
_symmetry.space_group_name_H-M   'P 1'
#
loop_
_entity.id
_entity.type
_entity.pdbx_description
1 polymer ?
#
loop_
_entity_poly.entity_id
_entity_poly.type
_entity_poly.pdbx_seq_one_letter_code
_entity_poly.pdbx_strand_id
1 'polypeptide(L)'
;MPHEKLTDYVSGQAIPATPEEKYATQPFSKMLVEDYGYDKSMIITRPQFKIKRSPSDKVGYPIDICVFDKINGIKKIKMIVECKAPNEKISDTRQLEIYMSLSDSEIGIMFNGVDSIYLRKIRNENGDVFERIPAIPKYGEKLDEIGLYKKSNLIPTHNLKSIFREIRGWIVANGNITRDEDIASQIILLMLCKIYDERFTSMKDNCQFRATLSDTDDEIENRINKLFLATQNKYNDVILSTDTIEFDGKTLRGIIGRLQRFSIITTDRDCMADAFEVFINKSVKESEGQFFTPRNVINVIIQAIDIKRDDKIIDSACGSGGFLVEALKKT
;
A
#
# COMPACT_ATOMS: atom_id res chain seq x y z
N MET A 1 6.40 12.56 33.21
CA MET A 1 6.67 13.04 31.84
C MET A 1 5.33 13.40 31.22
N PRO A 2 5.14 14.58 30.61
CA PRO A 2 3.90 14.84 29.90
C PRO A 2 3.79 13.81 28.76
N HIS A 3 2.69 13.05 28.72
CA HIS A 3 2.44 12.14 27.62
C HIS A 3 2.43 12.97 26.32
N GLU A 4 3.31 12.62 25.37
CA GLU A 4 3.33 13.21 24.03
C GLU A 4 1.90 13.22 23.49
N LYS A 5 1.43 14.36 22.97
CA LYS A 5 0.12 14.48 22.35
C LYS A 5 0.30 14.74 20.87
N LEU A 6 -0.62 14.21 20.08
CA LEU A 6 -0.75 14.51 18.66
C LEU A 6 -2.14 15.07 18.37
N THR A 7 -2.29 15.71 17.22
CA THR A 7 -3.59 16.18 16.74
C THR A 7 -4.22 15.09 15.88
N ASP A 8 -5.39 14.62 16.27
CA ASP A 8 -6.18 13.67 15.47
C ASP A 8 -6.55 14.31 14.13
N TYR A 9 -6.22 13.61 13.04
CA TYR A 9 -6.28 14.14 11.69
C TYR A 9 -7.70 14.48 11.22
N VAL A 10 -8.70 13.72 11.67
CA VAL A 10 -10.09 13.86 11.22
C VAL A 10 -10.84 14.87 12.09
N SER A 11 -10.78 14.72 13.42
CA SER A 11 -11.52 15.52 14.39
C SER A 11 -10.80 16.82 14.81
N GLY A 12 -9.48 16.91 14.64
CA GLY A 12 -8.67 18.03 15.13
C GLY A 12 -8.42 18.03 16.65
N GLN A 13 -8.84 16.99 17.38
CA GLN A 13 -8.68 16.91 18.83
C GLN A 13 -7.25 16.52 19.23
N ALA A 14 -6.75 17.10 20.33
CA ALA A 14 -5.46 16.70 20.90
C ALA A 14 -5.61 15.40 21.71
N ILE A 15 -4.97 14.33 21.26
CA ILE A 15 -5.04 12.98 21.86
C ILE A 15 -3.66 12.48 22.29
N PRO A 16 -3.58 11.51 23.23
CA PRO A 16 -2.32 10.87 23.57
C PRO A 16 -1.68 10.20 22.35
N ALA A 17 -0.39 10.44 22.12
CA ALA A 17 0.37 9.85 21.03
C ALA A 17 0.81 8.42 21.38
N THR A 18 -0.16 7.51 21.54
CA THR A 18 0.15 6.08 21.70
C THR A 18 0.79 5.53 20.42
N PRO A 19 1.51 4.40 20.47
CA PRO A 19 2.06 3.78 19.26
C PRO A 19 0.99 3.47 18.20
N GLU A 20 -0.17 2.97 18.62
CA GLU A 20 -1.32 2.71 17.74
C GLU A 20 -1.80 4.00 17.06
N GLU A 21 -1.93 5.10 17.79
CA GLU A 21 -2.34 6.38 17.19
C GLU A 21 -1.29 6.91 16.21
N LYS A 22 -0.02 6.92 16.63
CA LYS A 22 1.07 7.50 15.84
C LYS A 22 1.35 6.74 14.55
N TYR A 23 1.18 5.42 14.56
CA TYR A 23 1.63 4.56 13.47
C TYR A 23 0.50 3.81 12.73
N ALA A 24 -0.70 3.69 13.30
CA ALA A 24 -1.84 3.02 12.68
C ALA A 24 -3.04 3.96 12.46
N THR A 25 -3.72 4.41 13.52
CA THR A 25 -5.00 5.15 13.41
C THR A 25 -4.86 6.43 12.59
N GLN A 26 -3.88 7.27 12.88
CA GLN A 26 -3.72 8.56 12.22
C GLN A 26 -3.20 8.42 10.78
N PRO A 27 -2.17 7.61 10.50
CA PRO A 27 -1.76 7.32 9.12
C PRO A 27 -2.89 6.74 8.26
N PHE A 28 -3.66 5.78 8.78
CA PHE A 28 -4.75 5.17 8.01
C PHE A 28 -5.91 6.15 7.78
N SER A 29 -6.25 6.97 8.78
CA SER A 29 -7.24 8.04 8.62
C SER A 29 -6.82 9.05 7.56
N LYS A 30 -5.53 9.39 7.51
CA LYS A 30 -4.96 10.27 6.48
C LYS A 30 -5.05 9.63 5.10
N MET A 31 -4.69 8.35 4.98
CA MET A 31 -4.80 7.58 3.74
C MET A 31 -6.25 7.53 3.21
N LEU A 32 -7.24 7.30 4.08
CA LEU A 32 -8.66 7.30 3.69
C LEU A 32 -9.09 8.63 3.04
N VAL A 33 -8.59 9.76 3.56
CA VAL A 33 -8.93 11.09 3.02
C VAL A 33 -8.14 11.40 1.76
N GLU A 34 -6.81 11.28 1.82
CA GLU A 34 -5.93 11.76 0.75
C GLU A 34 -5.87 10.82 -0.45
N ASP A 35 -5.85 9.50 -0.22
CA ASP A 35 -5.60 8.51 -1.27
C ASP A 35 -6.89 7.79 -1.73
N TYR A 36 -7.88 7.68 -0.83
CA TYR A 36 -9.17 7.04 -1.12
C TYR A 36 -10.31 8.04 -1.33
N GLY A 37 -10.10 9.33 -1.07
CA GLY A 37 -11.05 10.40 -1.37
C GLY A 37 -12.26 10.48 -0.45
N TYR A 38 -12.20 9.87 0.74
CA TYR A 38 -13.28 9.99 1.72
C TYR A 38 -13.19 11.33 2.45
N ASP A 39 -14.25 12.13 2.38
CA ASP A 39 -14.29 13.41 3.11
C ASP A 39 -14.23 13.20 4.63
N LYS A 40 -13.57 14.11 5.36
CA LYS A 40 -13.46 14.02 6.83
C LYS A 40 -14.82 13.92 7.53
N SER A 41 -15.88 14.54 6.98
CA SER A 41 -17.24 14.45 7.53
C SER A 41 -17.86 13.05 7.44
N MET A 42 -17.30 12.17 6.61
CA MET A 42 -17.70 10.77 6.48
C MET A 42 -16.95 9.86 7.44
N ILE A 43 -15.90 10.34 8.11
CA ILE A 43 -15.03 9.54 8.97
C ILE A 43 -15.21 9.98 10.42
N ILE A 44 -15.27 9.02 11.34
CA ILE A 44 -15.24 9.27 12.77
C ILE A 44 -14.07 8.49 13.37
N THR A 45 -13.10 9.23 13.89
CA THR A 45 -12.03 8.73 14.78
C THR A 45 -12.31 9.11 16.22
N ARG A 46 -12.80 10.34 16.47
CA ARG A 46 -13.02 10.90 17.80
C ARG A 46 -14.32 11.72 17.94
N PRO A 47 -15.07 11.54 19.05
CA PRO A 47 -15.00 10.38 19.94
C PRO A 47 -15.25 9.09 19.15
N GLN A 48 -14.63 7.98 19.56
CA GLN A 48 -14.76 6.70 18.84
C GLN A 48 -16.23 6.33 18.69
N PHE A 49 -16.60 5.93 17.47
CA PHE A 49 -17.94 5.43 17.20
C PHE A 49 -18.14 4.11 17.95
N LYS A 50 -19.36 3.87 18.47
CA LYS A 50 -19.63 2.68 19.29
C LYS A 50 -20.67 1.78 18.65
N ILE A 51 -20.30 0.53 18.39
CA ILE A 51 -21.20 -0.51 17.89
C ILE A 51 -21.88 -1.20 19.08
N LYS A 52 -23.20 -1.18 19.12
CA LYS A 52 -23.98 -1.80 20.21
C LYS A 52 -23.99 -3.33 20.07
N ARG A 53 -23.86 -4.04 21.19
CA ARG A 53 -24.02 -5.51 21.24
C ARG A 53 -25.48 -5.95 21.14
N SER A 54 -26.38 -5.12 21.64
CA SER A 54 -27.82 -5.34 21.67
C SER A 54 -28.55 -3.99 21.67
N PRO A 55 -29.85 -3.94 21.38
CA PRO A 55 -30.61 -2.68 21.41
C PRO A 55 -30.54 -1.93 22.76
N SER A 56 -30.40 -2.67 23.86
CA SER A 56 -30.30 -2.14 25.22
C SER A 56 -28.89 -1.76 25.68
N ASP A 57 -27.86 -2.08 24.88
CA ASP A 57 -26.47 -1.78 25.22
C ASP A 57 -26.22 -0.26 25.18
N LYS A 58 -25.80 0.28 26.32
CA LYS A 58 -25.44 1.70 26.50
C LYS A 58 -23.95 1.97 26.35
N VAL A 59 -23.11 0.93 26.40
CA VAL A 59 -21.66 1.06 26.37
C VAL A 59 -21.14 0.92 24.95
N GLY A 60 -21.52 -0.15 24.24
CA GLY A 60 -21.03 -0.47 22.90
C GLY A 60 -19.53 -0.76 22.83
N TYR A 61 -19.08 -1.36 21.72
CA TYR A 61 -17.67 -1.52 21.40
C TYR A 61 -17.16 -0.27 20.67
N PRO A 62 -16.12 0.40 21.16
CA PRO A 62 -15.49 1.49 20.42
C PRO A 62 -14.78 0.95 19.17
N ILE A 63 -14.86 1.70 18.08
CA ILE A 63 -14.15 1.44 16.82
C ILE A 63 -13.18 2.58 16.56
N ASP A 64 -11.95 2.25 16.17
CA ASP A 64 -10.87 3.24 16.00
C ASP A 64 -11.16 4.21 14.86
N ILE A 65 -11.61 3.68 13.72
CA ILE A 65 -12.06 4.48 12.58
C ILE A 65 -13.35 3.88 12.03
N CYS A 66 -14.40 4.70 11.99
CA CYS A 66 -15.66 4.34 11.37
C CYS A 66 -15.90 5.23 10.14
N VAL A 67 -16.11 4.63 8.98
CA VAL A 67 -16.38 5.34 7.73
C VAL A 67 -17.83 5.12 7.32
N PHE A 68 -18.51 6.21 7.02
CA PHE A 68 -19.90 6.22 6.62
C PHE A 68 -20.07 6.49 5.13
N ASP A 69 -21.20 6.05 4.61
CA ASP A 69 -21.67 6.44 3.28
C ASP A 69 -23.16 6.82 3.37
N LYS A 70 -23.64 7.55 2.36
CA LYS A 70 -25.06 7.89 2.22
C LYS A 70 -25.67 7.03 1.13
N ILE A 71 -26.33 5.95 1.54
CA ILE A 71 -27.07 5.08 0.62
C ILE A 71 -28.54 5.50 0.69
N ASN A 72 -29.07 6.01 -0.42
CA ASN A 72 -30.44 6.53 -0.52
C ASN A 72 -30.78 7.58 0.56
N GLY A 73 -29.82 8.47 0.86
CA GLY A 73 -29.97 9.52 1.87
C GLY A 73 -29.83 9.05 3.33
N ILE A 74 -29.71 7.75 3.57
CA ILE A 74 -29.52 7.17 4.91
C ILE A 74 -28.02 7.01 5.16
N LYS A 75 -27.53 7.60 6.25
CA LYS A 75 -26.16 7.42 6.71
C LYS A 75 -25.99 5.99 7.24
N LYS A 76 -25.15 5.19 6.57
CA LYS A 76 -24.84 3.81 6.96
C LYS A 76 -23.34 3.65 7.18
N ILE A 77 -22.96 2.70 8.03
CA ILE A 77 -21.56 2.31 8.22
C ILE A 77 -21.14 1.54 6.96
N LYS A 78 -20.08 2.01 6.30
CA LYS A 78 -19.52 1.39 5.10
C LYS A 78 -18.29 0.56 5.44
N MET A 79 -17.37 1.14 6.21
CA MET A 79 -16.15 0.48 6.67
C MET A 79 -15.96 0.69 8.16
N ILE A 80 -15.37 -0.32 8.80
CA ILE A 80 -14.80 -0.21 10.14
C ILE A 80 -13.33 -0.59 10.09
N VAL A 81 -12.49 0.15 10.81
CA VAL A 81 -11.06 -0.11 10.93
C VAL A 81 -10.74 -0.36 12.39
N GLU A 82 -10.12 -1.50 12.66
CA GLU A 82 -9.48 -1.83 13.92
C GLU A 82 -7.98 -1.59 13.76
N CYS A 83 -7.44 -0.71 14.58
CA CYS A 83 -6.02 -0.43 14.63
C CYS A 83 -5.34 -1.21 15.75
N LYS A 84 -4.06 -1.56 15.56
CA LYS A 84 -3.21 -2.18 16.58
C LYS A 84 -1.85 -1.49 16.62
N ALA A 85 -1.08 -1.70 17.68
CA ALA A 85 0.29 -1.21 17.72
C ALA A 85 1.18 -1.95 16.68
N PRO A 86 2.22 -1.31 16.12
CA PRO A 86 3.06 -1.91 15.07
C PRO A 86 3.75 -3.24 15.40
N ASN A 87 3.92 -3.54 16.68
CA ASN A 87 4.51 -4.77 17.18
C ASN A 87 3.48 -5.90 17.35
N GLU A 88 2.18 -5.62 17.22
CA GLU A 88 1.12 -6.61 17.34
C GLU A 88 0.83 -7.29 16.00
N LYS A 89 0.66 -8.62 16.04
CA LYS A 89 0.24 -9.39 14.87
C LYS A 89 -1.26 -9.22 14.65
N ILE A 90 -1.67 -9.04 13.40
CA ILE A 90 -3.08 -8.85 13.03
C ILE A 90 -3.72 -10.08 12.37
N SER A 91 -3.11 -11.27 12.48
CA SER A 91 -3.61 -12.50 11.83
C SER A 91 -4.96 -13.01 12.35
N ASP A 92 -5.36 -12.61 13.56
CA ASP A 92 -6.63 -12.98 14.19
C ASP A 92 -7.70 -11.93 13.93
N THR A 93 -8.64 -12.24 13.03
CA THR A 93 -9.69 -11.33 12.58
C THR A 93 -10.99 -11.42 13.37
N ARG A 94 -11.09 -12.31 14.37
CA ARG A 94 -12.36 -12.60 15.06
C ARG A 94 -13.01 -11.36 15.68
N GLN A 95 -12.20 -10.47 16.27
CA GLN A 95 -12.71 -9.22 16.85
C GLN A 95 -13.35 -8.33 15.78
N LEU A 96 -12.68 -8.14 14.64
CA LEU A 96 -13.18 -7.36 13.52
C LEU A 96 -14.46 -7.98 12.94
N GLU A 97 -14.48 -9.29 12.75
CA GLU A 97 -15.66 -10.03 12.25
C GLU A 97 -16.88 -9.82 13.15
N ILE A 98 -16.71 -9.88 14.48
CA ILE A 98 -17.79 -9.58 15.44
C ILE A 98 -18.31 -8.16 15.24
N TYR A 99 -17.44 -7.17 15.08
CA TYR A 99 -17.84 -5.78 14.86
C TYR A 99 -18.57 -5.59 13.53
N MET A 100 -18.13 -6.29 12.49
CA MET A 100 -18.81 -6.30 11.19
C MET A 100 -20.18 -6.97 11.26
N SER A 101 -20.35 -8.07 11.99
CA SER A 101 -21.64 -8.74 12.19
C SER A 101 -22.63 -7.89 12.98
N LEU A 102 -22.16 -7.12 13.95
CA LEU A 102 -22.98 -6.24 14.79
C LEU A 102 -23.33 -4.89 14.13
N SER A 103 -22.90 -4.66 12.89
CA SER A 103 -23.12 -3.40 12.17
C SER A 103 -23.55 -3.62 10.73
N ASP A 104 -23.92 -2.52 10.05
CA ASP A 104 -24.19 -2.53 8.61
C ASP A 104 -22.92 -2.50 7.75
N SER A 105 -21.72 -2.55 8.37
CA SER A 105 -20.45 -2.45 7.64
C SER A 105 -20.31 -3.54 6.58
N GLU A 106 -20.00 -3.14 5.36
CA GLU A 106 -19.73 -4.06 4.25
C GLU A 106 -18.28 -4.55 4.28
N ILE A 107 -17.37 -3.70 4.77
CA ILE A 107 -15.93 -3.94 4.74
C ILE A 107 -15.36 -3.74 6.15
N GLY A 108 -14.39 -4.57 6.52
CA GLY A 108 -13.61 -4.42 7.73
C GLY A 108 -12.13 -4.38 7.40
N ILE A 109 -11.39 -3.59 8.16
CA ILE A 109 -9.94 -3.45 8.01
C ILE A 109 -9.27 -3.69 9.36
N MET A 110 -8.23 -4.51 9.39
CA MET A 110 -7.25 -4.51 10.48
C MET A 110 -5.96 -3.89 9.98
N PHE A 111 -5.38 -2.97 10.75
CA PHE A 111 -4.16 -2.28 10.37
C PHE A 111 -3.27 -1.99 11.58
N ASN A 112 -1.97 -2.24 11.46
CA ASN A 112 -1.02 -1.95 12.55
C ASN A 112 0.09 -0.96 12.13
N GLY A 113 -0.03 -0.31 10.97
CA GLY A 113 1.03 0.55 10.42
C GLY A 113 2.09 -0.17 9.58
N VAL A 114 2.10 -1.51 9.59
CA VAL A 114 3.08 -2.34 8.89
C VAL A 114 2.43 -3.40 8.01
N ASP A 115 1.27 -3.91 8.41
CA ASP A 115 0.49 -4.92 7.69
C ASP A 115 -1.00 -4.52 7.72
N SER A 116 -1.75 -5.04 6.76
CA SER A 116 -3.18 -4.80 6.61
C SER A 116 -3.93 -6.06 6.17
N ILE A 117 -5.10 -6.28 6.79
CA ILE A 117 -6.08 -7.27 6.34
C ILE A 117 -7.37 -6.56 5.96
N TYR A 118 -7.89 -6.88 4.78
CA TYR A 118 -9.15 -6.36 4.28
C TYR A 118 -10.15 -7.49 4.17
N LEU A 119 -11.31 -7.34 4.81
CA LEU A 119 -12.41 -8.28 4.79
C LEU A 119 -13.63 -7.66 4.13
N ARG A 120 -14.34 -8.46 3.34
CA ARG A 120 -15.71 -8.19 2.89
C ARG A 120 -16.68 -9.08 3.66
N LYS A 121 -17.77 -8.50 4.12
CA LYS A 121 -18.92 -9.23 4.68
C LYS A 121 -19.86 -9.64 3.56
N ILE A 122 -20.22 -10.91 3.52
CA ILE A 122 -21.23 -11.48 2.62
C ILE A 122 -22.33 -12.08 3.50
N ARG A 123 -23.55 -11.55 3.40
CA ARG A 123 -24.69 -12.04 4.17
C ARG A 123 -25.41 -13.14 3.39
N ASN A 124 -25.38 -14.36 3.93
CA ASN A 124 -26.04 -15.53 3.38
C ASN A 124 -27.19 -15.97 4.30
N GLU A 125 -27.99 -16.96 3.87
CA GLU A 125 -29.09 -17.53 4.67
C GLU A 125 -28.62 -18.13 6.01
N ASN A 126 -27.37 -18.62 6.06
CA ASN A 126 -26.76 -19.22 7.25
C ASN A 126 -26.01 -18.23 8.14
N GLY A 127 -26.05 -16.92 7.82
CA GLY A 127 -25.34 -15.88 8.55
C GLY A 127 -24.30 -15.14 7.71
N ASP A 128 -23.47 -14.35 8.39
CA ASP A 128 -22.43 -13.54 7.76
C ASP A 128 -21.16 -14.39 7.51
N VAL A 129 -20.64 -14.32 6.29
CA VAL A 129 -19.37 -14.92 5.86
C VAL A 129 -18.37 -13.80 5.56
N PHE A 130 -17.10 -14.04 5.87
CA PHE A 130 -16.03 -13.06 5.71
C PHE A 130 -14.97 -13.55 4.75
N GLU A 131 -14.70 -12.76 3.71
CA GLU A 131 -13.72 -13.10 2.67
C GLU A 131 -12.64 -12.02 2.58
N ARG A 132 -11.40 -12.43 2.35
CA ARG A 132 -10.29 -11.48 2.14
C ARG A 132 -10.39 -10.85 0.76
N ILE A 133 -10.21 -9.54 0.71
CA ILE A 133 -10.22 -8.76 -0.53
C ILE A 133 -8.84 -8.11 -0.80
N PRO A 134 -8.46 -7.87 -2.07
CA PRO A 134 -7.12 -7.37 -2.39
C PRO A 134 -6.91 -5.89 -2.02
N ALA A 135 -8.00 -5.12 -1.98
CA ALA A 135 -8.00 -3.70 -1.65
C ALA A 135 -9.39 -3.28 -1.16
N ILE A 136 -9.48 -2.06 -0.61
CA ILE A 136 -10.76 -1.39 -0.30
C ILE A 136 -11.13 -0.38 -1.41
N PRO A 137 -12.42 -0.05 -1.60
CA PRO A 137 -12.86 0.86 -2.66
C PRO A 137 -12.60 2.32 -2.30
N LYS A 138 -12.30 3.13 -3.31
CA LYS A 138 -12.30 4.60 -3.21
C LYS A 138 -13.72 5.12 -2.98
N TYR A 139 -13.83 6.38 -2.57
CA TYR A 139 -15.12 7.04 -2.50
C TYR A 139 -15.81 7.02 -3.88
N GLY A 140 -17.07 6.57 -3.90
CA GLY A 140 -17.85 6.40 -5.12
C GLY A 140 -17.55 5.14 -5.96
N GLU A 141 -16.48 4.40 -5.66
CA GLU A 141 -16.13 3.14 -6.33
C GLU A 141 -16.93 1.98 -5.73
N LYS A 142 -17.42 1.08 -6.58
CA LYS A 142 -18.06 -0.16 -6.14
C LYS A 142 -17.03 -1.24 -5.88
N LEU A 143 -17.37 -2.21 -5.03
CA LEU A 143 -16.49 -3.33 -4.71
C LEU A 143 -16.05 -4.12 -5.96
N ASP A 144 -16.98 -4.40 -6.87
CA ASP A 144 -16.72 -5.16 -8.11
C ASP A 144 -15.87 -4.39 -9.14
N GLU A 145 -15.67 -3.08 -8.94
CA GLU A 145 -14.81 -2.24 -9.78
C GLU A 145 -13.33 -2.29 -9.34
N ILE A 146 -13.04 -2.84 -8.15
CA ILE A 146 -11.67 -2.95 -7.63
C ILE A 146 -10.80 -3.74 -8.60
N GLY A 147 -9.71 -3.10 -9.02
CA GLY A 147 -8.75 -3.67 -9.98
C GLY A 147 -9.15 -3.51 -11.45
N LEU A 148 -10.29 -2.89 -11.76
CA LEU A 148 -10.69 -2.54 -13.12
C LEU A 148 -10.27 -1.11 -13.49
N TYR A 149 -9.04 -0.74 -13.18
CA TYR A 149 -8.51 0.59 -13.46
C TYR A 149 -8.04 0.69 -14.91
N LYS A 150 -8.61 1.64 -15.66
CA LYS A 150 -8.03 2.06 -16.92
C LYS A 150 -6.73 2.81 -16.64
N LYS A 151 -5.81 2.83 -17.60
CA LYS A 151 -4.58 3.64 -17.48
C LYS A 151 -4.88 5.12 -17.17
N SER A 152 -5.96 5.67 -17.72
CA SER A 152 -6.43 7.04 -17.43
C SER A 152 -6.93 7.25 -15.99
N ASN A 153 -7.19 6.19 -15.22
CA ASN A 153 -7.65 6.26 -13.83
C ASN A 153 -6.51 6.17 -12.81
N LEU A 154 -5.28 5.90 -13.26
CA LEU A 154 -4.13 5.81 -12.36
C LEU A 154 -3.76 7.20 -11.84
N ILE A 155 -3.46 7.27 -10.55
CA ILE A 155 -3.11 8.52 -9.85
C ILE A 155 -1.70 8.44 -9.27
N PRO A 156 -0.95 9.55 -9.20
CA PRO A 156 0.30 9.55 -8.44
C PRO A 156 0.01 9.38 -6.94
N THR A 157 1.03 9.00 -6.17
CA THR A 157 0.96 8.97 -4.70
C THR A 157 2.17 9.63 -4.07
N HIS A 158 1.98 10.31 -2.94
CA HIS A 158 3.05 10.79 -2.06
C HIS A 158 3.37 9.82 -0.92
N ASN A 159 2.61 8.72 -0.80
CA ASN A 159 2.68 7.77 0.31
C ASN A 159 3.29 6.41 -0.09
N LEU A 160 4.04 6.34 -1.19
CA LEU A 160 4.55 5.07 -1.71
C LEU A 160 5.42 4.30 -0.70
N LYS A 161 6.19 5.00 0.14
CA LYS A 161 6.97 4.38 1.23
C LYS A 161 6.09 3.62 2.23
N SER A 162 4.90 4.15 2.55
CA SER A 162 3.94 3.47 3.43
C SER A 162 3.36 2.22 2.74
N ILE A 163 2.99 2.36 1.47
CA ILE A 163 2.47 1.26 0.65
C ILE A 163 3.51 0.13 0.56
N PHE A 164 4.79 0.46 0.35
CA PHE A 164 5.87 -0.53 0.29
C PHE A 164 6.10 -1.22 1.63
N ARG A 165 5.92 -0.52 2.76
CA ARG A 165 5.94 -1.16 4.10
C ARG A 165 4.82 -2.17 4.26
N GLU A 166 3.60 -1.82 3.84
CA GLU A 166 2.46 -2.74 3.84
C GLU A 166 2.68 -3.96 2.95
N ILE A 167 3.23 -3.76 1.76
CA ILE A 167 3.61 -4.84 0.86
C ILE A 167 4.64 -5.76 1.52
N ARG A 168 5.65 -5.18 2.17
CA ARG A 168 6.65 -5.97 2.90
C ARG A 168 6.03 -6.75 4.05
N GLY A 169 5.14 -6.12 4.83
CA GLY A 169 4.40 -6.79 5.90
C GLY A 169 3.59 -7.98 5.38
N TRP A 170 2.87 -7.76 4.27
CA TRP A 170 2.10 -8.81 3.60
C TRP A 170 2.96 -9.99 3.16
N ILE A 171 4.12 -9.72 2.53
CA ILE A 171 5.05 -10.76 2.07
C ILE A 171 5.61 -11.54 3.26
N VAL A 172 6.00 -10.88 4.36
CA VAL A 172 6.49 -11.58 5.55
C VAL A 172 5.42 -12.48 6.18
N ALA A 173 4.15 -12.06 6.12
CA ALA A 173 3.04 -12.80 6.73
C ALA A 173 2.46 -13.91 5.85
N ASN A 174 2.52 -13.77 4.52
CA ASN A 174 1.81 -14.63 3.58
C ASN A 174 2.68 -15.17 2.44
N GLY A 175 3.89 -14.67 2.28
CA GLY A 175 4.77 -14.93 1.13
C GLY A 175 5.44 -16.28 1.17
N ASN A 176 5.67 -16.84 -0.03
CA ASN A 176 6.49 -18.02 -0.26
C ASN A 176 8.01 -17.72 -0.28
N ILE A 177 8.39 -16.43 -0.31
CA ILE A 177 9.78 -15.96 -0.31
C ILE A 177 10.06 -15.25 1.02
N THR A 178 11.18 -15.58 1.66
CA THR A 178 11.51 -15.10 3.00
C THR A 178 12.81 -14.29 3.10
N ARG A 179 13.74 -14.46 2.17
CA ARG A 179 15.01 -13.73 2.14
C ARG A 179 14.80 -12.31 1.61
N ASP A 180 15.27 -11.32 2.35
CA ASP A 180 15.07 -9.90 2.00
C ASP A 180 15.69 -9.53 0.64
N GLU A 181 16.82 -10.14 0.26
CA GLU A 181 17.47 -9.97 -1.06
C GLU A 181 16.58 -10.48 -2.21
N ASP A 182 15.99 -11.65 -2.04
CA ASP A 182 15.10 -12.26 -3.02
C ASP A 182 13.79 -11.47 -3.13
N ILE A 183 13.23 -11.03 -1.98
CA ILE A 183 12.06 -10.14 -1.94
C ILE A 183 12.35 -8.83 -2.69
N ALA A 184 13.50 -8.20 -2.43
CA ALA A 184 13.87 -6.94 -3.07
C ALA A 184 13.97 -7.11 -4.59
N SER A 185 14.64 -8.17 -5.05
CA SER A 185 14.80 -8.50 -6.46
C SER A 185 13.43 -8.72 -7.14
N GLN A 186 12.56 -9.51 -6.52
CA GLN A 186 11.23 -9.80 -7.04
C GLN A 186 10.32 -8.57 -7.07
N ILE A 187 10.40 -7.68 -6.08
CA ILE A 187 9.70 -6.40 -6.10
C ILE A 187 10.20 -5.52 -7.25
N ILE A 188 11.51 -5.46 -7.50
CA ILE A 188 12.06 -4.71 -8.64
C ILE A 188 11.47 -5.23 -9.96
N LEU A 189 11.42 -6.56 -10.16
CA LEU A 189 10.83 -7.15 -11.35
C LEU A 189 9.34 -6.79 -11.49
N LEU A 190 8.54 -6.88 -10.42
CA LEU A 190 7.14 -6.46 -10.44
C LEU A 190 6.97 -4.98 -10.75
N MET A 191 7.87 -4.13 -10.25
CA MET A 191 7.86 -2.69 -10.55
C MET A 191 8.17 -2.41 -12.02
N LEU A 192 9.10 -3.17 -12.62
CA LEU A 192 9.35 -3.10 -14.06
C LEU A 192 8.12 -3.54 -14.87
N CYS A 193 7.44 -4.61 -14.46
CA CYS A 193 6.17 -5.04 -15.07
C CYS A 193 5.11 -3.95 -15.01
N LYS A 194 4.97 -3.30 -13.85
CA LYS A 194 4.02 -2.21 -13.65
C LYS A 194 4.34 -0.99 -14.53
N ILE A 195 5.61 -0.59 -14.60
CA ILE A 195 6.05 0.51 -15.47
C ILE A 195 5.83 0.15 -16.94
N TYR A 196 6.09 -1.09 -17.34
CA TYR A 196 5.81 -1.57 -18.69
C TYR A 196 4.32 -1.47 -19.03
N ASP A 197 3.45 -2.01 -18.17
CA ASP A 197 2.00 -1.93 -18.34
C ASP A 197 1.54 -0.47 -18.47
N GLU A 198 1.96 0.40 -17.55
CA GLU A 198 1.65 1.82 -17.61
C GLU A 198 2.13 2.51 -18.89
N ARG A 199 3.26 2.10 -19.48
CA ARG A 199 3.75 2.67 -20.75
C ARG A 199 2.93 2.21 -21.94
N PHE A 200 2.63 0.92 -22.02
CA PHE A 200 2.15 0.29 -23.25
C PHE A 200 0.65 0.02 -23.29
N THR A 201 -0.07 0.08 -22.18
CA THR A 201 -1.54 0.05 -22.19
C THR A 201 -2.11 1.34 -22.77
N SER A 202 -3.21 1.23 -23.53
CA SER A 202 -3.99 2.37 -24.02
C SER A 202 -4.69 3.09 -22.86
N MET A 203 -4.91 4.41 -23.00
CA MET A 203 -5.60 5.21 -21.98
C MET A 203 -7.01 4.72 -21.63
N LYS A 204 -7.66 4.02 -22.57
CA LYS A 204 -9.05 3.53 -22.43
C LYS A 204 -9.15 2.11 -21.90
N ASP A 205 -8.04 1.37 -21.91
CA ASP A 205 -7.99 -0.04 -21.57
C ASP A 205 -7.57 -0.23 -20.12
N ASN A 206 -8.02 -1.35 -19.54
CA ASN A 206 -7.62 -1.75 -18.21
C ASN A 206 -6.15 -2.19 -18.20
N CYS A 207 -5.42 -1.72 -17.19
CA CYS A 207 -4.07 -2.19 -16.88
C CYS A 207 -4.08 -3.71 -16.61
N GLN A 208 -3.04 -4.42 -17.05
CA GLN A 208 -2.87 -5.86 -16.78
C GLN A 208 -2.24 -6.11 -15.42
N PHE A 209 -1.50 -5.15 -14.86
CA PHE A 209 -1.03 -5.19 -13.48
C PHE A 209 -2.20 -4.95 -12.52
N ARG A 210 -3.05 -5.96 -12.35
CA ARG A 210 -4.28 -5.86 -11.56
C ARG A 210 -4.70 -7.17 -10.89
N ALA A 211 -5.43 -7.03 -9.80
CA ALA A 211 -6.09 -8.09 -9.06
C ALA A 211 -7.51 -7.61 -8.69
N THR A 212 -8.51 -8.32 -9.21
CA THR A 212 -9.93 -8.07 -8.97
C THR A 212 -10.47 -8.97 -7.85
N LEU A 213 -11.70 -8.71 -7.40
CA LEU A 213 -12.38 -9.58 -6.43
C LEU A 213 -12.66 -10.98 -6.97
N SER A 214 -12.97 -11.08 -8.27
CA SER A 214 -13.37 -12.34 -8.90
C SER A 214 -12.19 -13.17 -9.39
N ASP A 215 -11.00 -12.57 -9.51
CA ASP A 215 -9.83 -13.31 -9.98
C ASP A 215 -9.50 -14.43 -9.00
N THR A 216 -9.15 -15.61 -9.51
CA THR A 216 -8.46 -16.66 -8.73
C THR A 216 -6.97 -16.34 -8.60
N ASP A 217 -6.28 -16.98 -7.65
CA ASP A 217 -4.83 -16.79 -7.48
C ASP A 217 -4.06 -17.23 -8.75
N ASP A 218 -4.48 -18.33 -9.38
CA ASP A 218 -3.93 -18.81 -10.65
C ASP A 218 -4.14 -17.80 -11.80
N GLU A 219 -5.28 -17.13 -11.86
CA GLU A 219 -5.55 -16.12 -12.90
C GLU A 219 -4.65 -14.89 -12.75
N ILE A 220 -4.38 -14.48 -11.50
CA ILE A 220 -3.46 -13.38 -11.20
C ILE A 220 -2.04 -13.78 -11.59
N GLU A 221 -1.57 -14.95 -11.16
CA GLU A 221 -0.24 -15.45 -11.46
C GLU A 221 -0.01 -15.55 -12.97
N ASN A 222 -0.94 -16.17 -13.70
CA ASN A 222 -0.86 -16.28 -15.15
C ASN A 222 -0.84 -14.92 -15.86
N ARG A 223 -1.62 -13.94 -15.39
CA ARG A 223 -1.65 -12.59 -15.97
C ARG A 223 -0.31 -11.87 -15.76
N ILE A 224 0.26 -11.97 -14.57
CA ILE A 224 1.51 -11.31 -14.22
C ILE A 224 2.70 -11.98 -14.90
N ASN A 225 2.70 -13.30 -15.02
CA ASN A 225 3.73 -14.01 -15.79
C ASN A 225 3.70 -13.62 -17.28
N LYS A 226 2.52 -13.48 -17.88
CA LYS A 226 2.39 -12.96 -19.26
C LYS A 226 2.93 -11.53 -19.39
N LEU A 227 2.62 -10.67 -18.42
CA LEU A 227 3.12 -9.29 -18.39
C LEU A 227 4.64 -9.24 -18.20
N PHE A 228 5.18 -10.11 -17.35
CA PHE A 228 6.62 -10.24 -17.12
C PHE A 228 7.36 -10.68 -18.39
N LEU A 229 6.88 -11.70 -19.10
CA LEU A 229 7.48 -12.13 -20.36
C LEU A 229 7.46 -11.00 -21.42
N ALA A 230 6.38 -10.22 -21.49
CA ALA A 230 6.33 -9.05 -22.38
C ALA A 230 7.33 -7.96 -21.96
N THR A 231 7.54 -7.78 -20.67
CA THR A 231 8.50 -6.83 -20.08
C THR A 231 9.95 -7.26 -20.34
N GLN A 232 10.27 -8.54 -20.10
CA GLN A 232 11.57 -9.15 -20.34
C GLN A 232 11.96 -9.06 -21.82
N ASN A 233 11.03 -9.37 -22.73
CA ASN A 233 11.28 -9.23 -24.17
C ASN A 233 11.59 -7.79 -24.59
N LYS A 234 11.06 -6.79 -23.88
CA LYS A 234 11.28 -5.38 -24.17
C LYS A 234 12.58 -4.82 -23.59
N TYR A 235 12.97 -5.32 -22.42
CA TYR A 235 14.12 -4.86 -21.64
C TYR A 235 15.09 -6.01 -21.36
N ASN A 236 15.47 -6.74 -22.41
CA ASN A 236 16.33 -7.93 -22.33
C ASN A 236 17.81 -7.61 -22.03
N ASP A 237 18.16 -6.32 -22.03
CA ASP A 237 19.41 -5.76 -21.56
C ASP A 237 19.45 -5.57 -20.04
N VAL A 238 18.28 -5.56 -19.39
CA VAL A 238 18.12 -5.37 -17.94
C VAL A 238 17.62 -6.64 -17.26
N ILE A 239 16.67 -7.36 -17.88
CA ILE A 239 16.06 -8.57 -17.36
C ILE A 239 16.65 -9.77 -18.09
N LEU A 240 17.29 -10.66 -17.34
CA LEU A 240 17.94 -11.86 -17.87
C LEU A 240 16.89 -12.89 -18.27
N SER A 241 17.21 -13.75 -19.24
CA SER A 241 16.31 -14.83 -19.67
C SER A 241 16.03 -15.88 -18.58
N THR A 242 16.87 -15.91 -17.55
CA THR A 242 16.73 -16.79 -16.37
C THR A 242 15.84 -16.19 -15.29
N ASP A 243 15.54 -14.89 -15.35
CA ASP A 243 14.72 -14.23 -14.34
C ASP A 243 13.27 -14.72 -14.46
N THR A 244 12.63 -14.92 -13.31
CA THR A 244 11.24 -15.34 -13.18
C THR A 244 10.56 -14.57 -12.05
N ILE A 245 9.23 -14.46 -12.13
CA ILE A 245 8.42 -14.06 -10.97
C ILE A 245 8.17 -15.30 -10.12
N GLU A 246 8.67 -15.29 -8.89
CA GLU A 246 8.60 -16.43 -7.97
C GLU A 246 7.46 -16.32 -6.95
N PHE A 247 6.82 -15.16 -6.83
CA PHE A 247 5.69 -14.99 -5.92
C PHE A 247 4.47 -15.80 -6.39
N ASP A 248 3.88 -16.55 -5.45
CA ASP A 248 2.62 -17.26 -5.71
C ASP A 248 1.43 -16.30 -5.90
N GLY A 249 0.35 -16.77 -6.51
CA GLY A 249 -0.85 -15.97 -6.78
C GLY A 249 -1.44 -15.26 -5.54
N LYS A 250 -1.40 -15.90 -4.36
CA LYS A 250 -1.87 -15.31 -3.09
C LYS A 250 -1.02 -14.11 -2.68
N THR A 251 0.30 -14.25 -2.80
CA THR A 251 1.26 -13.19 -2.49
C THR A 251 1.11 -12.05 -3.48
N LEU A 252 1.05 -12.37 -4.78
CA LEU A 252 0.82 -11.42 -5.85
C LEU A 252 -0.48 -10.62 -5.65
N ARG A 253 -1.59 -11.27 -5.27
CA ARG A 253 -2.86 -10.59 -4.99
C ARG A 253 -2.70 -9.45 -3.99
N GLY A 254 -2.00 -9.69 -2.89
CA GLY A 254 -1.80 -8.67 -1.86
C GLY A 254 -0.83 -7.57 -2.28
N ILE A 255 0.22 -7.89 -3.05
CA ILE A 255 1.15 -6.89 -3.60
C ILE A 255 0.41 -5.99 -4.60
N ILE A 256 -0.25 -6.60 -5.59
CA ILE A 256 -0.90 -5.90 -6.70
C ILE A 256 -2.09 -5.10 -6.21
N GLY A 257 -2.89 -5.65 -5.28
CA GLY A 257 -4.04 -4.96 -4.71
C GLY A 257 -3.70 -3.58 -4.15
N ARG A 258 -2.52 -3.45 -3.55
CA ARG A 258 -2.01 -2.20 -2.95
C ARG A 258 -1.42 -1.22 -3.97
N LEU A 259 -0.91 -1.70 -5.10
CA LEU A 259 -0.23 -0.88 -6.11
C LEU A 259 -1.09 -0.50 -7.32
N GLN A 260 -2.05 -1.33 -7.69
CA GLN A 260 -2.73 -1.29 -9.00
C GLN A 260 -3.43 0.04 -9.33
N ARG A 261 -3.80 0.84 -8.32
CA ARG A 261 -4.48 2.14 -8.50
C ARG A 261 -3.52 3.30 -8.79
N PHE A 262 -2.25 3.13 -8.47
CA PHE A 262 -1.27 4.21 -8.50
C PHE A 262 -0.50 4.17 -9.81
N SER A 263 -0.14 5.33 -10.35
CA SER A 263 0.82 5.42 -11.44
C SER A 263 2.22 5.56 -10.87
N ILE A 264 3.10 4.63 -11.19
CA ILE A 264 4.51 4.69 -10.84
C ILE A 264 5.23 5.73 -11.70
N ILE A 265 4.83 5.88 -12.96
CA ILE A 265 5.48 6.80 -13.91
C ILE A 265 5.28 8.26 -13.50
N THR A 266 4.09 8.61 -13.01
CA THR A 266 3.76 10.00 -12.63
C THR A 266 4.00 10.29 -11.15
N THR A 267 4.30 9.28 -10.34
CA THR A 267 4.70 9.46 -8.94
C THR A 267 6.07 10.13 -8.87
N ASP A 268 6.23 11.02 -7.89
CA ASP A 268 7.46 11.76 -7.67
C ASP A 268 8.68 10.82 -7.48
N ARG A 269 9.81 11.19 -8.08
CA ARG A 269 11.01 10.33 -8.09
C ARG A 269 11.62 10.16 -6.70
N ASP A 270 11.53 11.17 -5.84
CA ASP A 270 12.06 11.06 -4.48
C ASP A 270 11.14 10.17 -3.65
N CYS A 271 9.81 10.23 -3.87
CA CYS A 271 8.87 9.26 -3.31
C CYS A 271 9.18 7.81 -3.73
N MET A 272 9.55 7.60 -5.01
CA MET A 272 10.00 6.30 -5.50
C MET A 272 11.26 5.82 -4.79
N ALA A 273 12.29 6.67 -4.73
CA ALA A 273 13.56 6.33 -4.07
C ALA A 273 13.37 5.98 -2.60
N ASP A 274 12.61 6.81 -1.88
CA ASP A 274 12.28 6.60 -0.47
C ASP A 274 11.50 5.31 -0.23
N ALA A 275 10.68 4.88 -1.19
CA ALA A 275 9.94 3.63 -1.10
C ALA A 275 10.87 2.42 -1.28
N PHE A 276 11.75 2.42 -2.29
CA PHE A 276 12.69 1.32 -2.53
C PHE A 276 13.64 1.06 -1.35
N GLU A 277 13.97 2.09 -0.56
CA GLU A 277 14.71 1.93 0.70
C GLU A 277 14.09 0.91 1.67
N VAL A 278 12.77 0.69 1.63
CA VAL A 278 12.07 -0.29 2.48
C VAL A 278 12.57 -1.71 2.25
N PHE A 279 12.93 -2.03 1.01
CA PHE A 279 13.43 -3.34 0.61
C PHE A 279 14.95 -3.39 0.65
N ILE A 280 15.62 -2.32 0.21
CA ILE A 280 17.09 -2.26 0.11
C ILE A 280 17.78 -2.19 1.49
N ASN A 281 17.30 -1.36 2.42
CA ASN A 281 18.02 -1.15 3.68
C ASN A 281 18.07 -2.40 4.57
N LYS A 282 17.18 -3.37 4.34
CA LYS A 282 17.14 -4.61 5.11
C LYS A 282 17.96 -5.71 4.46
N SER A 283 17.88 -5.85 3.14
CA SER A 283 18.74 -6.79 2.40
C SER A 283 20.21 -6.45 2.55
N VAL A 284 20.56 -5.16 2.55
CA VAL A 284 21.94 -4.68 2.50
C VAL A 284 22.61 -4.55 3.88
N LYS A 285 21.85 -4.30 4.95
CA LYS A 285 22.43 -4.11 6.29
C LYS A 285 22.92 -5.38 6.97
N GLU A 286 22.43 -6.55 6.57
CA GLU A 286 22.75 -7.82 7.25
C GLU A 286 23.81 -8.67 6.52
N SER A 287 24.00 -8.53 5.20
CA SER A 287 24.89 -9.45 4.46
C SER A 287 26.31 -8.94 4.18
N GLU A 288 26.58 -7.63 3.99
CA GLU A 288 27.90 -7.20 3.44
C GLU A 288 28.54 -5.90 3.99
N GLY A 289 27.98 -5.22 5.00
CA GLY A 289 28.59 -3.98 5.53
C GLY A 289 28.61 -2.81 4.54
N GLN A 290 27.68 -2.80 3.59
CA GLN A 290 27.52 -1.73 2.60
C GLN A 290 26.77 -0.53 3.23
N PHE A 291 27.25 0.69 2.95
CA PHE A 291 26.68 1.94 3.46
C PHE A 291 26.17 2.82 2.31
N PHE A 292 24.94 3.33 2.42
CA PHE A 292 24.41 4.31 1.47
C PHE A 292 24.82 5.73 1.86
N THR A 293 25.19 6.53 0.87
CA THR A 293 25.43 7.97 1.08
C THR A 293 24.08 8.68 1.29
N PRO A 294 23.86 9.39 2.41
CA PRO A 294 22.61 10.11 2.67
C PRO A 294 22.29 11.14 1.56
N ARG A 295 21.00 11.28 1.21
CA ARG A 295 20.53 12.17 0.12
C ARG A 295 20.98 13.62 0.28
N ASN A 296 20.97 14.15 1.50
CA ASN A 296 21.44 15.51 1.77
C ASN A 296 22.93 15.69 1.44
N VAL A 297 23.76 14.67 1.68
CA VAL A 297 25.20 14.69 1.34
C VAL A 297 25.37 14.65 -0.17
N ILE A 298 24.66 13.75 -0.86
CA ILE A 298 24.67 13.67 -2.33
C ILE A 298 24.28 15.01 -2.95
N ASN A 299 23.18 15.60 -2.51
CA ASN A 299 22.66 16.86 -3.03
C ASN A 299 23.64 18.01 -2.84
N VAL A 300 24.28 18.13 -1.66
CA VAL A 300 25.30 19.17 -1.41
C VAL A 300 26.48 19.02 -2.36
N ILE A 301 26.99 17.79 -2.54
CA ILE A 301 28.13 17.53 -3.43
C ILE A 301 27.77 17.84 -4.89
N ILE A 302 26.62 17.35 -5.37
CA ILE A 302 26.16 17.61 -6.75
C ILE A 302 25.88 19.10 -6.98
N GLN A 303 25.34 19.83 -6.00
CA GLN A 303 25.14 21.27 -6.12
C GLN A 303 26.47 22.04 -6.20
N ALA A 304 27.49 21.61 -5.47
CA ALA A 304 28.82 22.23 -5.47
C ALA A 304 29.61 22.03 -6.77
N ILE A 305 29.27 21.02 -7.59
CA ILE A 305 29.94 20.73 -8.86
C ILE A 305 29.18 21.39 -10.02
N ASP A 306 29.85 22.17 -10.87
CA ASP A 306 29.25 22.77 -12.08
C ASP A 306 29.15 21.75 -13.24
N ILE A 307 28.17 20.84 -13.15
CA ILE A 307 27.93 19.80 -14.15
C ILE A 307 27.25 20.38 -15.40
N LYS A 308 27.80 20.11 -16.57
CA LYS A 308 27.27 20.51 -17.88
C LYS A 308 26.72 19.32 -18.65
N ARG A 309 25.84 19.58 -19.62
CA ARG A 309 25.13 18.55 -20.40
C ARG A 309 26.04 17.56 -21.12
N ASP A 310 27.22 18.00 -21.54
CA ASP A 310 28.18 17.18 -22.30
C ASP A 310 29.26 16.54 -21.39
N ASP A 311 29.20 16.78 -20.08
CA ASP A 311 30.15 16.20 -19.13
C ASP A 311 29.89 14.69 -18.96
N LYS A 312 30.98 13.94 -18.85
CA LYS A 312 30.92 12.51 -18.52
C LYS A 312 31.09 12.32 -17.02
N ILE A 313 30.18 11.55 -16.44
CA ILE A 313 30.12 11.33 -14.99
C ILE A 313 30.36 9.86 -14.73
N ILE A 314 31.27 9.58 -13.81
CA ILE A 314 31.58 8.22 -13.35
C ILE A 314 31.49 8.19 -11.83
N ASP A 315 30.77 7.18 -11.33
CA ASP A 315 30.77 6.82 -9.92
C ASP A 315 31.19 5.35 -9.83
N SER A 316 32.45 5.14 -9.46
CA SER A 316 33.09 3.82 -9.42
C SER A 316 32.63 2.94 -8.25
N ALA A 317 31.82 3.49 -7.34
CA ALA A 317 31.26 2.78 -6.19
C ALA A 317 29.78 3.16 -6.01
N CYS A 318 29.04 3.21 -7.11
CA CYS A 318 27.75 3.90 -7.16
C CYS A 318 26.63 3.31 -6.28
N GLY A 319 26.75 2.06 -5.84
CA GLY A 319 25.74 1.41 -5.01
C GLY A 319 24.35 1.52 -5.65
N SER A 320 23.41 2.19 -4.98
CA SER A 320 22.07 2.47 -5.51
C SER A 320 22.00 3.52 -6.63
N GLY A 321 23.15 4.03 -7.08
CA GLY A 321 23.27 5.02 -8.16
C GLY A 321 22.95 6.46 -7.74
N GLY A 322 22.94 6.75 -6.43
CA GLY A 322 22.48 8.03 -5.89
C GLY A 322 23.13 9.27 -6.52
N PHE A 323 24.46 9.29 -6.67
CA PHE A 323 25.19 10.39 -7.31
C PHE A 323 24.86 10.53 -8.80
N LEU A 324 24.79 9.41 -9.52
CA LEU A 324 24.50 9.40 -10.97
C LEU A 324 23.08 9.91 -11.24
N VAL A 325 22.10 9.48 -10.44
CA VAL A 325 20.72 9.94 -10.55
C VAL A 325 20.60 11.43 -10.29
N GLU A 326 21.21 11.94 -9.22
CA GLU A 326 21.14 13.39 -8.93
C GLU A 326 21.91 14.25 -9.92
N ALA A 327 23.03 13.75 -10.43
CA ALA A 327 23.74 14.43 -11.50
C ALA A 327 22.89 14.57 -12.77
N LEU A 328 22.19 13.49 -13.16
CA LEU A 328 21.24 13.48 -14.29
C LEU A 328 20.05 14.43 -14.09
N LYS A 329 19.62 14.72 -12.85
CA LYS A 329 18.56 15.70 -12.59
C LYS A 329 19.02 17.14 -12.82
N LYS A 330 20.33 17.42 -12.68
CA LYS A 330 20.90 18.77 -12.77
C LYS A 330 21.13 19.24 -14.22
N THR A 331 21.38 18.30 -15.13
CA THR A 331 21.61 18.52 -16.57
C THR A 331 20.33 18.60 -17.39
#